data_AF-A0AAW6R6W5-F1
#
_entry.id   AF-A0AAW6R6W5-F1
#
_cell.length_a   1.000
_cell.length_b   1.000
_cell.length_c   1.000
_cell.angle_alpha   90.00
_cell.angle_beta   90.00
_cell.angle_gamma   90.00
#
_symmetry.space_group_name_H-M   'P 1'
#
loop_
_entity.id
_entity.type
_entity.pdbx_description
1 polymer ?
#
loop_
_entity_poly.entity_id
_entity_poly.type
_entity_poly.pdbx_seq_one_letter_code
_entity_poly.pdbx_strand_id
1 'polypeptide(L)'
;MTTVGRTSPDARSVRSRTALLDAARGLVLEQGSGAITISAICQRAQVSRPTFYQHYSSPDELLADMVRSRFDEILASVPESDRDDTPAVIRRVLADIGAQPRAFAGLLGDRATWGQVRSAFEEWLTEHLAEAHPDARPSDLDFAAGGTVRLVAIALAAGNESQLDQTADDVWRLVQAVLDLP
;
A
#
# COMPACT_ATOMS: atom_id res chain seq x y z
N MET A 1 3.90 -45.41 -12.30
CA MET A 1 2.53 -44.98 -11.92
C MET A 1 2.61 -43.50 -11.56
N THR A 2 2.04 -42.63 -12.39
CA THR A 2 2.16 -41.16 -12.27
C THR A 2 0.96 -40.62 -11.50
N THR A 3 1.18 -40.07 -10.31
CA THR A 3 0.14 -39.37 -9.54
C THR A 3 0.08 -37.92 -10.01
N VAL A 4 -0.90 -37.61 -10.87
CA VAL A 4 -1.24 -36.22 -11.23
C VAL A 4 -1.92 -35.58 -10.01
N GLY A 5 -1.22 -34.67 -9.33
CA GLY A 5 -1.75 -33.90 -8.22
C GLY A 5 -2.88 -32.98 -8.68
N ARG A 6 -4.12 -33.29 -8.30
CA ARG A 6 -5.26 -32.36 -8.44
C ARG A 6 -4.97 -31.14 -7.57
N THR A 7 -4.58 -30.03 -8.18
CA THR A 7 -4.50 -28.76 -7.46
C THR A 7 -5.91 -28.34 -7.10
N SER A 8 -6.22 -28.25 -5.80
CA SER A 8 -7.53 -27.82 -5.30
C SER A 8 -7.93 -26.46 -5.88
N PRO A 9 -9.24 -26.19 -6.08
CA PRO A 9 -9.74 -24.91 -6.59
C PRO A 9 -9.12 -23.70 -5.87
N ASP A 10 -8.97 -23.78 -4.55
CA ASP A 10 -8.37 -22.73 -3.72
C ASP A 10 -6.91 -22.46 -4.07
N ALA A 11 -6.11 -23.52 -4.28
CA ALA A 11 -4.72 -23.37 -4.68
C ALA A 11 -4.56 -22.76 -6.08
N ARG A 12 -5.54 -22.96 -6.97
CA ARG A 12 -5.56 -22.29 -8.28
C ARG A 12 -5.92 -20.82 -8.13
N SER A 13 -6.94 -20.52 -7.33
CA SER A 13 -7.40 -19.16 -7.01
C SER A 13 -6.27 -18.32 -6.39
N VAL A 14 -5.56 -18.86 -5.39
CA VAL A 14 -4.41 -18.17 -4.76
C VAL A 14 -3.33 -17.86 -5.79
N ARG A 15 -2.97 -18.84 -6.64
CA ARG A 15 -1.94 -18.65 -7.67
C ARG A 15 -2.33 -17.57 -8.69
N SER A 16 -3.58 -17.55 -9.16
CA SER A 16 -4.02 -16.51 -10.09
C SER A 16 -4.07 -15.13 -9.43
N ARG A 17 -4.48 -15.03 -8.17
CA ARG A 17 -4.42 -13.77 -7.41
C ARG A 17 -2.99 -13.26 -7.27
N THR A 18 -2.05 -14.11 -6.85
CA THR A 18 -0.63 -13.75 -6.75
C THR A 18 -0.05 -13.30 -8.10
N ALA A 19 -0.33 -14.04 -9.18
CA ALA A 19 0.14 -13.68 -10.52
C ALA A 19 -0.39 -12.32 -11.00
N LEU A 20 -1.64 -11.98 -10.65
CA LEU A 20 -2.24 -10.68 -10.94
C LEU A 20 -1.56 -9.54 -10.17
N LEU A 21 -1.30 -9.72 -8.87
CA LEU A 21 -0.59 -8.75 -8.03
C LEU A 21 0.85 -8.52 -8.51
N ASP A 22 1.59 -9.60 -8.81
CA ASP A 22 2.96 -9.52 -9.30
C ASP A 22 3.04 -8.84 -10.68
N ALA A 23 2.07 -9.13 -11.56
CA ALA A 23 1.97 -8.49 -12.86
C ALA A 23 1.74 -6.98 -12.74
N ALA A 24 0.80 -6.56 -11.89
CA ALA A 24 0.57 -5.14 -11.66
C ALA A 24 1.78 -4.44 -11.04
N ARG A 25 2.40 -5.05 -10.02
CA ARG A 25 3.62 -4.54 -9.36
C ARG A 25 4.73 -4.31 -10.39
N GLY A 26 4.99 -5.30 -11.25
CA GLY A 26 5.99 -5.19 -12.32
C GLY A 26 5.67 -4.08 -13.32
N LEU A 27 4.42 -3.96 -13.75
CA LEU A 27 3.99 -2.91 -14.68
C LEU A 27 4.17 -1.51 -14.09
N VAL A 28 3.77 -1.30 -12.83
CA VAL A 28 3.93 -0.01 -12.15
C VAL A 28 5.41 0.36 -12.02
N LEU A 29 6.27 -0.57 -11.63
CA LEU A 29 7.70 -0.32 -11.46
C LEU A 29 8.40 0.01 -12.79
N GLU A 30 8.08 -0.75 -13.85
CA GLU A 30 8.73 -0.61 -15.16
C GLU A 30 8.23 0.60 -15.95
N GLN A 31 6.92 0.79 -16.00
CA GLN A 31 6.26 1.70 -16.95
C GLN A 31 5.43 2.79 -16.26
N GLY A 32 5.35 2.78 -14.94
CA GLY A 32 4.51 3.70 -14.17
C GLY A 32 3.02 3.31 -14.20
N SER A 33 2.23 4.11 -13.49
CA SER A 33 0.80 3.87 -13.29
C SER A 33 -0.03 3.94 -14.59
N GLY A 34 0.39 4.72 -15.58
CA GLY A 34 -0.32 4.88 -16.86
C GLY A 34 -0.35 3.62 -17.73
N ALA A 35 0.51 2.62 -17.46
CA ALA A 35 0.54 1.35 -18.18
C ALA A 35 -0.49 0.32 -17.66
N ILE A 36 -1.20 0.64 -16.57
CA ILE A 36 -2.11 -0.29 -15.93
C ILE A 36 -3.43 -0.37 -16.69
N THR A 37 -3.63 -1.52 -17.33
CA THR A 37 -4.91 -1.92 -17.94
C THR A 37 -5.17 -3.38 -17.65
N ILE A 38 -6.45 -3.78 -17.62
CA ILE A 38 -6.84 -5.20 -17.48
C ILE A 38 -6.13 -6.06 -18.53
N SER A 39 -6.02 -5.57 -19.78
CA SER A 39 -5.32 -6.27 -20.86
C SER A 39 -3.85 -6.51 -20.54
N ALA A 40 -3.13 -5.46 -20.14
CA ALA A 40 -1.70 -5.55 -19.82
C ALA A 40 -1.44 -6.45 -18.60
N ILE A 41 -2.26 -6.34 -17.56
CA ILE A 41 -2.19 -7.19 -16.37
C ILE A 41 -2.43 -8.65 -16.75
N CYS A 42 -3.53 -8.95 -17.44
CA CYS A 42 -3.87 -10.32 -17.83
C CYS A 42 -2.78 -10.95 -18.70
N GLN A 43 -2.25 -10.19 -19.66
CA GLN A 43 -1.18 -10.64 -20.55
C GLN A 43 0.08 -11.00 -19.76
N ARG A 44 0.49 -10.14 -18.82
CA ARG A 44 1.70 -10.35 -18.03
C ARG A 44 1.53 -11.46 -16.99
N ALA A 45 0.35 -11.54 -16.34
CA ALA A 45 0.00 -12.60 -15.40
C ALA A 45 -0.28 -13.95 -16.08
N GLN A 46 -0.36 -13.98 -17.42
CA GLN A 46 -0.75 -15.16 -18.21
C GLN A 46 -2.11 -15.75 -17.79
N VAL A 47 -3.08 -14.87 -17.51
CA VAL A 47 -4.45 -15.25 -17.14
C VAL A 47 -5.48 -14.65 -18.10
N SER A 48 -6.70 -15.18 -18.07
CA SER A 48 -7.80 -14.67 -18.87
C SER A 48 -8.48 -13.46 -18.21
N ARG A 49 -9.16 -12.60 -18.97
CA ARG A 49 -9.98 -11.51 -18.38
C ARG A 49 -11.08 -12.05 -17.45
N PRO A 50 -11.80 -13.14 -17.77
CA PRO A 50 -12.70 -13.76 -16.80
C PRO A 50 -12.01 -14.14 -15.48
N THR A 51 -10.77 -14.63 -15.53
CA THR A 51 -9.97 -14.91 -14.32
C THR A 51 -9.67 -13.63 -13.55
N PHE A 52 -9.35 -12.52 -14.21
CA PHE A 52 -9.20 -11.22 -13.55
C PHE A 52 -10.48 -10.86 -12.78
N TYR A 53 -11.63 -10.93 -13.45
CA TYR A 53 -12.93 -10.56 -12.85
C TYR A 53 -13.41 -11.54 -11.76
N GLN A 54 -12.79 -12.71 -11.60
CA GLN A 54 -13.03 -13.58 -10.45
C GLN A 54 -12.37 -13.05 -9.17
N HIS A 55 -11.35 -12.20 -9.30
CA HIS A 55 -10.58 -11.66 -8.18
C HIS A 55 -10.83 -10.17 -7.95
N TYR A 56 -11.01 -9.40 -9.02
CA TYR A 56 -11.10 -7.94 -8.95
C TYR A 56 -12.13 -7.40 -9.94
N SER A 57 -12.92 -6.44 -9.48
CA SER A 57 -13.93 -5.73 -10.27
C SER A 57 -13.31 -4.65 -11.17
N SER A 58 -12.15 -4.10 -10.77
CA SER A 58 -11.43 -3.07 -11.51
C SER A 58 -9.91 -3.19 -11.33
N PRO A 59 -9.10 -2.59 -12.23
CA PRO A 59 -7.67 -2.42 -11.98
C PRO A 59 -7.38 -1.68 -10.68
N ASP A 60 -8.20 -0.69 -10.33
CA ASP A 60 -8.01 0.15 -9.16
C ASP A 60 -8.17 -0.66 -7.87
N GLU A 61 -9.10 -1.63 -7.83
CA GLU A 61 -9.25 -2.57 -6.71
C GLU A 61 -8.00 -3.46 -6.56
N LEU A 62 -7.46 -3.98 -7.66
CA LEU A 62 -6.21 -4.73 -7.65
C LEU A 62 -5.05 -3.88 -7.13
N LEU A 63 -4.96 -2.64 -7.60
CA LEU A 63 -3.89 -1.72 -7.21
C LEU A 63 -3.99 -1.31 -5.73
N ALA A 64 -5.21 -1.14 -5.21
CA ALA A 64 -5.44 -0.92 -3.79
C ALA A 64 -4.94 -2.10 -2.94
N ASP A 65 -5.29 -3.32 -3.34
CA ASP A 65 -4.85 -4.56 -2.70
C ASP A 65 -3.32 -4.75 -2.79
N MET A 66 -2.73 -4.40 -3.94
CA MET A 66 -1.29 -4.38 -4.14
C MET A 66 -0.60 -3.41 -3.19
N VAL A 67 -1.08 -2.16 -3.07
CA VAL A 67 -0.49 -1.16 -2.18
C VAL A 67 -0.63 -1.58 -0.72
N ARG A 68 -1.81 -2.06 -0.30
CA ARG A 68 -2.04 -2.63 1.05
C ARG A 68 -1.02 -3.73 1.37
N SER A 69 -0.90 -4.72 0.49
CA SER A 69 0.05 -5.82 0.64
C SER A 69 1.51 -5.32 0.76
N ARG A 70 1.89 -4.26 0.04
CA ARG A 70 3.24 -3.68 0.16
C ARG A 70 3.46 -3.02 1.50
N PHE A 71 2.48 -2.31 2.04
CA PHE A 71 2.60 -1.70 3.35
C PHE A 71 2.64 -2.74 4.47
N ASP A 72 1.83 -3.80 4.37
CA ASP A 72 1.91 -4.96 5.27
C ASP A 72 3.30 -5.60 5.24
N GLU A 73 3.86 -5.82 4.04
CA GLU A 73 5.22 -6.35 3.85
C GLU A 73 6.28 -5.42 4.48
N ILE A 74 6.15 -4.10 4.33
CA ILE A 74 7.07 -3.11 4.91
C ILE A 74 6.98 -3.16 6.45
N LEU A 75 5.77 -3.08 7.02
CA LEU A 75 5.59 -3.13 8.48
C LEU A 75 6.08 -4.46 9.07
N ALA A 76 5.82 -5.59 8.39
CA ALA A 76 6.30 -6.89 8.83
C ALA A 76 7.84 -7.00 8.80
N SER A 77 8.50 -6.24 7.92
CA SER A 77 9.96 -6.19 7.81
C SER A 77 10.64 -5.36 8.89
N VAL A 78 9.88 -4.56 9.65
CA VAL A 78 10.40 -3.76 10.76
C VAL A 78 10.95 -4.69 11.86
N PRO A 79 12.24 -4.55 12.23
CA PRO A 79 12.85 -5.33 13.30
C PRO A 79 12.07 -5.17 14.61
N GLU A 80 11.94 -6.25 15.38
CA GLU A 80 11.25 -6.19 16.69
C GLU A 80 11.85 -5.12 17.61
N SER A 81 13.16 -4.86 17.51
CA SER A 81 13.86 -3.81 18.27
C SER A 81 13.35 -2.39 18.03
N ASP A 82 12.77 -2.15 16.84
CA ASP A 82 12.39 -0.81 16.39
C ASP A 82 10.86 -0.61 16.51
N ARG A 83 10.10 -1.67 16.80
CA ARG A 83 8.63 -1.62 16.85
C ARG A 83 8.09 -0.74 17.98
N ASP A 84 8.85 -0.62 19.07
CA ASP A 84 8.50 0.23 20.20
C ASP A 84 8.87 1.72 19.97
N ASP A 85 9.63 2.03 18.91
CA ASP A 85 10.01 3.38 18.49
C ASP A 85 9.21 3.77 17.23
N THR A 86 7.98 4.24 17.43
CA THR A 86 7.09 4.67 16.35
C THR A 86 7.75 5.67 15.38
N PRO A 87 8.50 6.69 15.84
CA PRO A 87 9.30 7.54 14.94
C PRO A 87 10.29 6.78 14.05
N ALA A 88 11.03 5.80 14.58
CA ALA A 88 11.94 4.98 13.79
C ALA A 88 11.20 4.15 12.73
N VAL A 89 10.06 3.57 13.09
CA VAL A 89 9.17 2.87 12.15
C VAL A 89 8.73 3.79 11.02
N ILE A 90 8.25 4.99 11.33
CA ILE A 90 7.80 5.97 10.33
C ILE A 90 8.95 6.33 9.37
N ARG A 91 10.16 6.59 9.88
CA ARG A 91 11.33 6.89 9.04
C ARG A 91 11.66 5.73 8.10
N ARG A 92 11.64 4.50 8.61
CA ARG A 92 11.93 3.31 7.81
C ARG A 92 10.91 3.13 6.68
N VAL A 93 9.62 3.25 7.02
CA VAL A 93 8.52 3.18 6.06
C VAL A 93 8.71 4.24 4.98
N LEU A 94 9.00 5.50 5.35
CA LEU A 94 9.19 6.57 4.39
C LEU A 94 10.43 6.38 3.51
N ALA A 95 11.52 5.82 4.03
CA ALA A 95 12.69 5.48 3.25
C ALA A 95 12.38 4.39 2.21
N ASP A 96 11.64 3.35 2.59
CA ASP A 96 11.26 2.26 1.67
C ASP A 96 10.30 2.77 0.56
N ILE A 97 9.36 3.65 0.90
CA ILE A 97 8.51 4.33 -0.10
C ILE A 97 9.35 5.23 -1.01
N GLY A 98 10.26 6.02 -0.42
CA GLY A 98 11.14 6.95 -1.13
C GLY A 98 12.12 6.28 -2.08
N ALA A 99 12.52 5.03 -1.81
CA ALA A 99 13.35 4.22 -2.71
C ALA A 99 12.60 3.76 -3.97
N GLN A 100 11.26 3.77 -3.96
CA GLN A 100 10.42 3.28 -5.06
C GLN A 100 9.32 4.29 -5.43
N PRO A 101 9.65 5.53 -5.81
CA PRO A 101 8.66 6.60 -5.98
C PRO A 101 7.64 6.27 -7.07
N ARG A 102 8.00 5.47 -8.09
CA ARG A 102 7.06 5.00 -9.13
C ARG A 102 6.00 4.03 -8.60
N ALA A 103 6.35 3.20 -7.62
CA ALA A 103 5.41 2.24 -6.99
C ALA A 103 4.31 2.97 -6.22
N PHE A 104 4.66 4.10 -5.60
CA PHE A 104 3.76 4.88 -4.76
C PHE A 104 3.26 6.17 -5.43
N ALA A 105 3.65 6.45 -6.68
CA ALA A 105 3.17 7.59 -7.45
C ALA A 105 1.65 7.60 -7.61
N GLY A 106 1.00 6.42 -7.60
CA GLY A 106 -0.46 6.30 -7.57
C GLY A 106 -1.09 6.95 -6.33
N LEU A 107 -0.42 6.91 -5.18
CA LEU A 107 -0.84 7.60 -3.95
C LEU A 107 -0.85 9.13 -4.11
N LEU A 108 -0.09 9.66 -5.08
CA LEU A 108 0.03 11.08 -5.43
C LEU A 108 -0.95 11.54 -6.50
N GLY A 109 -1.66 10.60 -7.14
CA GLY A 109 -2.47 10.85 -8.33
C GLY A 109 -3.73 11.67 -8.07
N ASP A 110 -4.27 12.27 -9.14
CA ASP A 110 -5.57 12.96 -9.11
C ASP A 110 -6.69 12.01 -8.65
N ARG A 111 -7.69 12.58 -7.98
CA ARG A 111 -8.83 11.91 -7.34
C ARG A 111 -9.59 10.93 -8.26
N ALA A 112 -9.47 11.07 -9.58
CA ALA A 112 -10.27 10.33 -10.55
C ALA A 112 -9.77 8.91 -10.90
N THR A 113 -8.47 8.60 -10.78
CA THR A 113 -7.92 7.28 -11.20
C THR A 113 -7.30 6.49 -10.07
N TRP A 114 -6.78 7.14 -9.03
CA TRP A 114 -6.15 6.47 -7.89
C TRP A 114 -6.81 6.80 -6.54
N GLY A 115 -7.99 7.43 -6.59
CA GLY A 115 -8.79 7.75 -5.41
C GLY A 115 -9.07 6.52 -4.56
N GLN A 116 -9.41 5.38 -5.18
CA GLN A 116 -9.66 4.12 -4.47
C GLN A 116 -8.41 3.60 -3.77
N VAL A 117 -7.23 3.74 -4.38
CA VAL A 117 -5.96 3.29 -3.76
C VAL A 117 -5.59 4.14 -2.57
N ARG A 118 -5.75 5.47 -2.69
CA ARG A 118 -5.55 6.39 -1.57
C ARG A 118 -6.54 6.11 -0.43
N SER A 119 -7.82 5.92 -0.75
CA SER A 119 -8.85 5.58 0.24
C SER A 119 -8.56 4.25 0.93
N ALA A 120 -8.18 3.22 0.17
CA ALA A 120 -7.83 1.92 0.75
C ALA A 120 -6.59 1.99 1.65
N PHE A 121 -5.65 2.90 1.38
CA PHE A 121 -4.51 3.16 2.23
C PHE A 121 -4.88 3.96 3.48
N GLU A 122 -5.71 5.00 3.35
CA GLU A 122 -6.25 5.76 4.49
C GLU A 122 -7.04 4.81 5.43
N GLU A 123 -7.87 3.92 4.88
CA GLU A 123 -8.59 2.88 5.63
C GLU A 123 -7.62 1.92 6.33
N TRP A 124 -6.64 1.36 5.60
CA TRP A 124 -5.64 0.45 6.16
C TRP A 124 -4.83 1.10 7.29
N LEU A 125 -4.46 2.38 7.14
CA LEU A 125 -3.72 3.11 8.16
C LEU A 125 -4.59 3.39 9.39
N THR A 126 -5.87 3.68 9.18
CA THR A 126 -6.85 3.85 10.26
C THR A 126 -7.03 2.56 11.05
N GLU A 127 -7.12 1.41 10.36
CA GLU A 127 -7.18 0.08 10.99
C GLU A 127 -5.93 -0.17 11.86
N HIS A 128 -4.73 0.10 11.34
CA HIS A 128 -3.48 -0.06 12.09
C HIS A 128 -3.36 0.88 13.29
N LEU A 129 -3.79 2.14 13.14
CA LEU A 129 -3.80 3.09 14.25
C LEU A 129 -4.83 2.68 15.32
N ALA A 130 -5.97 2.12 14.92
CA ALA A 130 -6.98 1.62 15.85
C ALA A 130 -6.48 0.41 16.65
N GLU A 131 -5.72 -0.49 16.00
CA GLU A 131 -5.08 -1.62 16.69
C GLU A 131 -4.02 -1.15 17.70
N ALA A 132 -3.22 -0.14 17.35
CA ALA A 132 -2.19 0.42 18.22
C ALA A 132 -2.76 1.30 19.35
N HIS A 133 -3.89 1.97 19.10
CA HIS A 133 -4.52 2.92 20.01
C HIS A 133 -6.02 2.61 20.17
N PRO A 134 -6.37 1.49 20.83
CA PRO A 134 -7.76 1.01 20.92
C PRO A 134 -8.70 1.96 21.66
N ASP A 135 -8.16 2.85 22.49
CA ASP A 135 -8.93 3.83 23.25
C ASP A 135 -9.13 5.18 22.51
N ALA A 136 -8.51 5.35 21.34
CA ALA A 136 -8.63 6.57 20.55
C ALA A 136 -10.02 6.73 19.92
N ARG A 137 -10.46 7.97 19.72
CA ARG A 137 -11.75 8.23 19.06
C ARG A 137 -11.63 7.94 17.56
N PRO A 138 -12.66 7.35 16.91
CA PRO A 138 -12.63 7.09 15.47
C PRO A 138 -12.29 8.32 14.62
N SER A 139 -12.83 9.49 14.97
CA SER A 139 -12.54 10.74 14.26
C SER A 139 -11.09 11.19 14.34
N ASP A 140 -10.40 10.87 15.44
CA ASP A 140 -8.99 11.23 15.62
C ASP A 140 -8.11 10.27 14.82
N LEU A 141 -8.47 8.98 14.78
CA LEU A 141 -7.81 7.99 13.93
C LEU A 141 -7.94 8.36 12.45
N ASP A 142 -9.14 8.70 11.98
CA ASP A 142 -9.39 9.15 10.61
C ASP A 142 -8.57 10.42 10.27
N PHE A 143 -8.52 11.37 11.21
CA PHE A 143 -7.78 12.63 11.02
C PHE A 143 -6.26 12.41 10.99
N ALA A 144 -5.72 11.58 11.89
CA ALA A 144 -4.32 11.21 11.92
C ALA A 144 -3.92 10.44 10.65
N ALA A 145 -4.73 9.48 10.21
CA ALA A 145 -4.50 8.72 8.99
C ALA A 145 -4.51 9.64 7.76
N GLY A 146 -5.58 10.41 7.57
CA GLY A 146 -5.70 11.33 6.43
C GLY A 146 -4.60 12.39 6.38
N GLY A 147 -4.22 12.96 7.52
CA GLY A 147 -3.11 13.90 7.61
C GLY A 147 -1.75 13.25 7.30
N THR A 148 -1.52 12.02 7.77
CA THR A 148 -0.32 11.24 7.46
C THR A 148 -0.21 11.00 5.96
N VAL A 149 -1.25 10.45 5.33
CA VAL A 149 -1.28 10.22 3.87
C VAL A 149 -0.99 11.51 3.11
N ARG A 150 -1.53 12.64 3.57
CA ARG A 150 -1.30 13.95 2.96
C ARG A 150 0.15 14.41 3.07
N LEU A 151 0.77 14.30 4.25
CA LEU A 151 2.17 14.69 4.46
C LEU A 151 3.12 13.84 3.61
N VAL A 152 2.93 12.52 3.62
CA VAL A 152 3.71 11.58 2.80
C VAL A 152 3.56 11.89 1.31
N ALA A 153 2.35 12.18 0.85
CA ALA A 153 2.12 12.54 -0.54
C ALA A 153 2.87 13.83 -0.94
N ILE A 154 2.87 14.85 -0.08
CA ILE A 154 3.63 16.09 -0.33
C ILE A 154 5.13 15.80 -0.42
N ALA A 155 5.66 14.97 0.47
CA ALA A 155 7.08 14.64 0.52
C ALA A 155 7.55 13.90 -0.73
N LEU A 156 6.79 12.89 -1.17
CA LEU A 156 7.07 12.11 -2.37
C LEU A 156 7.00 12.96 -3.63
N ALA A 157 6.07 13.92 -3.70
CA ALA A 157 5.96 14.84 -4.83
C ALA A 157 7.18 15.78 -4.94
N ALA A 158 7.82 16.12 -3.81
CA ALA A 158 9.02 16.95 -3.79
C ALA A 158 10.31 16.19 -4.15
N GLY A 159 10.31 14.86 -4.03
CA GLY A 159 11.33 13.97 -4.60
C GLY A 159 12.75 14.11 -4.03
N ASN A 160 12.91 14.63 -2.82
CA ASN A 160 14.22 14.76 -2.17
C ASN A 160 14.25 14.07 -0.79
N GLU A 161 15.39 13.46 -0.48
CA GLU A 161 15.60 12.61 0.72
C GLU A 161 15.48 13.42 2.03
N SER A 162 16.06 14.62 2.08
CA SER A 162 15.96 15.51 3.25
C SER A 162 14.52 15.83 3.63
N GLN A 163 13.60 15.87 2.66
CA GLN A 163 12.19 16.13 2.92
C GLN A 163 11.44 14.90 3.41
N LEU A 164 11.87 13.68 3.08
CA LEU A 164 11.31 12.46 3.66
C LEU A 164 11.65 12.34 5.15
N ASP A 165 12.89 12.66 5.54
CA ASP A 165 13.30 12.69 6.95
C ASP A 165 12.48 13.71 7.75
N GLN A 166 12.34 14.93 7.24
CA GLN A 166 11.52 15.96 7.90
C GLN A 166 10.05 15.53 7.99
N THR A 167 9.55 14.84 6.96
CA THR A 167 8.18 14.34 6.93
C THR A 167 7.95 13.28 7.99
N ALA A 168 8.94 12.45 8.32
CA ALA A 168 8.80 11.48 9.40
C ALA A 168 8.55 12.16 10.74
N ASP A 169 9.30 13.22 11.04
CA ASP A 169 9.11 14.01 12.25
C ASP A 169 7.75 14.73 12.24
N ASP A 170 7.32 15.25 11.08
CA ASP A 170 6.03 15.94 10.95
C ASP A 170 4.85 14.97 11.10
N VAL A 171 4.95 13.76 10.55
CA VAL A 171 3.96 12.68 10.73
C VAL A 171 3.88 12.29 12.20
N TRP A 172 5.02 12.09 12.87
CA TRP A 172 5.01 11.75 14.29
C TRP A 172 4.37 12.85 15.14
N ARG A 173 4.75 14.12 14.93
CA ARG A 173 4.14 15.26 15.64
C ARG A 173 2.62 15.36 15.39
N LEU A 174 2.17 15.10 14.17
CA LEU A 174 0.74 15.07 13.85
C LEU A 174 0.03 13.99 14.65
N VAL A 175 0.54 12.74 14.62
CA VAL A 175 -0.07 11.61 15.32
C VAL A 175 -0.10 11.86 16.82
N GLN A 176 1.00 12.36 17.42
CA GLN A 176 1.04 12.72 18.83
C GLN A 176 -0.01 13.78 19.20
N ALA A 177 -0.10 14.86 18.43
CA ALA A 177 -1.01 15.95 18.71
C ALA A 177 -2.49 15.57 18.55
N VAL A 178 -2.79 14.62 17.66
CA VAL A 178 -4.16 14.20 17.37
C VAL A 178 -4.64 13.11 18.32
N LEU A 179 -3.74 12.19 18.71
CA LEU A 179 -4.05 11.06 19.58
C LEU A 179 -3.67 11.31 21.05
N ASP A 180 -3.30 12.54 21.41
CA ASP A 180 -2.86 12.94 22.76
C ASP A 180 -1.76 12.02 23.34
N LEU A 181 -0.81 11.60 22.49
CA LEU A 181 0.31 10.73 22.90
C LEU A 181 1.41 11.54 23.61
N PRO A 182 2.14 10.94 24.56
CA PRO A 182 3.25 11.57 25.26
C PRO A 182 4.44 11.92 24.35
#